data_AF-A0A1B3LMW0-F1
#
_entry.id   AF-A0A1B3LMW0-F1
#
_cell.length_a   1.000
_cell.length_b   1.000
_cell.length_c   1.000
_cell.angle_alpha   90.00
_cell.angle_beta   90.00
_cell.angle_gamma   90.00
#
_symmetry.space_group_name_H-M   'P 1'
#
loop_
_entity.id
_entity.type
_entity.pdbx_description
1 polymer ?
#
loop_
_entity_poly.entity_id
_entity_poly.type
_entity_poly.pdbx_seq_one_letter_code
_entity_poly.pdbx_strand_id
1 'polypeptide(L)'
;MDPVAGGLTLLRVFRAGAVIGALWLAFEVPVHATDGAPTIPVAEVVVASAATDSVADPGAVCPPTDGCPACPQPQIVCVSPSDLPPDPPPDEPVWARWGKDAAGALLGILFGTLLSLYVTVVFDRYRRFRETLIDIAQARLHNDAYPTAATGLQPVRDAALAYAQLLERKQWTLDADGHLDAAAEVGKLTAFARLSALCIENLLLGNTRGLTPDAYLVAFQGEYNRIIGRDFVQFEQRLTPDRGALLRPWPRPPAPVARKVVPVDYFNLLLG
;
A
#
# COMPACT_ATOMS: atom_id res chain seq x y z
N MET A 1 -43.30 -9.15 -16.68
CA MET A 1 -42.24 -8.54 -15.83
C MET A 1 -40.93 -8.77 -16.57
N ASP A 2 -40.42 -7.73 -17.22
CA ASP A 2 -39.35 -7.84 -18.21
C ASP A 2 -37.97 -7.97 -17.54
N PRO A 3 -37.19 -9.05 -17.82
CA PRO A 3 -35.88 -9.28 -17.22
C PRO A 3 -34.75 -8.41 -17.81
N VAL A 4 -35.06 -7.50 -18.74
CA VAL A 4 -34.06 -6.71 -19.50
C VAL A 4 -33.50 -5.52 -18.70
N ALA A 5 -34.17 -5.10 -17.62
CA ALA A 5 -33.75 -3.92 -16.84
C ALA A 5 -32.58 -4.19 -15.86
N GLY A 6 -32.27 -5.44 -15.52
CA GLY A 6 -31.22 -5.78 -14.54
C GLY A 6 -29.79 -5.76 -15.09
N GLY A 7 -29.60 -6.02 -16.39
CA GLY A 7 -28.26 -6.09 -17.01
C GLY A 7 -27.60 -4.72 -17.22
N LEU A 8 -28.38 -3.67 -17.40
CA LEU A 8 -27.88 -2.32 -17.69
C LEU A 8 -27.25 -1.62 -16.47
N THR A 9 -27.64 -2.02 -15.26
CA THR A 9 -27.12 -1.43 -14.01
C THR A 9 -25.74 -2.00 -13.64
N LEU A 10 -25.54 -3.32 -13.84
CA LEU A 10 -24.26 -4.00 -13.63
C LEU A 10 -23.18 -3.52 -14.62
N LEU A 11 -23.55 -3.27 -15.88
CA LEU A 11 -22.60 -2.81 -16.91
C LEU A 11 -22.07 -1.38 -16.64
N ARG A 12 -22.85 -0.53 -15.95
CA ARG A 12 -22.44 0.84 -15.59
C ARG A 12 -21.47 0.87 -14.42
N VAL A 13 -21.62 -0.02 -13.43
CA VAL A 13 -20.69 -0.15 -12.30
C VAL A 13 -19.33 -0.69 -12.77
N PHE A 14 -19.32 -1.67 -13.69
CA PHE A 14 -18.07 -2.17 -14.28
C PHE A 14 -17.33 -1.14 -15.14
N ARG A 15 -18.05 -0.28 -15.88
CA ARG A 15 -17.41 0.82 -16.63
C ARG A 15 -16.78 1.87 -15.71
N ALA A 16 -17.36 2.17 -14.54
CA ALA A 16 -16.76 3.08 -13.58
C ALA A 16 -15.49 2.49 -12.94
N GLY A 17 -15.49 1.20 -12.60
CA GLY A 17 -14.30 0.50 -12.08
C GLY A 17 -13.17 0.37 -13.10
N ALA A 18 -13.49 0.11 -14.37
CA ALA A 18 -12.51 0.01 -15.45
C ALA A 18 -11.83 1.36 -15.77
N VAL A 19 -12.54 2.49 -15.63
CA VAL A 19 -11.95 3.82 -15.80
C VAL A 19 -10.96 4.14 -14.68
N ILE A 20 -11.21 3.69 -13.44
CA ILE A 20 -10.29 3.87 -12.31
C ILE A 20 -9.04 2.97 -12.46
N GLY A 21 -9.21 1.72 -12.94
CA GLY A 21 -8.09 0.82 -13.24
C GLY A 21 -7.23 1.28 -14.43
N ALA A 22 -7.86 1.83 -15.48
CA ALA A 22 -7.14 2.37 -16.64
C ALA A 22 -6.39 3.68 -16.31
N LEU A 23 -6.90 4.50 -15.39
CA LEU A 23 -6.18 5.67 -14.90
C LEU A 23 -4.91 5.29 -14.12
N TRP A 24 -4.90 4.10 -13.49
CA TRP A 24 -3.75 3.59 -12.75
C TRP A 24 -2.61 3.11 -13.67
N LEU A 25 -2.95 2.44 -14.77
CA LEU A 25 -1.96 2.03 -15.79
C LEU A 25 -1.38 3.22 -16.57
N ALA A 26 -2.12 4.32 -16.70
CA ALA A 26 -1.63 5.53 -17.34
C ALA A 26 -0.70 6.39 -16.45
N PHE A 27 -0.57 6.06 -15.15
CA PHE A 27 0.26 6.79 -14.19
C PHE A 27 1.61 6.12 -13.88
N GLU A 28 2.02 5.13 -14.69
CA GLU A 28 3.39 4.63 -14.72
C GLU A 28 4.34 5.73 -15.26
N VAL A 29 4.86 6.53 -14.33
CA VAL A 29 6.02 7.37 -14.55
C VAL A 29 7.19 6.45 -14.93
N PRO A 30 7.94 6.72 -16.02
CA PRO A 30 9.05 5.87 -16.43
C PRO A 30 10.13 5.88 -15.35
N VAL A 31 10.29 4.73 -14.69
CA VAL A 31 11.43 4.45 -13.81
C VAL A 31 12.62 4.22 -14.72
N HIS A 32 13.56 5.18 -14.76
CA HIS A 32 14.89 4.91 -15.29
C HIS A 32 15.56 3.85 -14.42
N ALA A 33 15.69 2.65 -14.99
CA ALA A 33 16.45 1.56 -14.44
C ALA A 33 17.93 1.97 -14.35
N THR A 34 18.47 1.96 -13.14
CA THR A 34 19.92 1.87 -12.91
C THR A 34 20.26 0.42 -12.66
N ASP A 35 21.04 -0.16 -13.59
CA ASP A 35 21.63 -1.49 -13.51
C ASP A 35 22.56 -1.64 -12.29
N GLY A 36 22.49 -2.78 -11.60
CA GLY A 36 23.46 -3.16 -10.56
C GLY A 36 22.94 -4.15 -9.52
N ALA A 37 23.05 -5.45 -9.83
CA ALA A 37 22.73 -6.63 -9.00
C ALA A 37 23.54 -6.70 -7.67
N PRO A 38 23.28 -7.61 -6.68
CA PRO A 38 23.15 -9.06 -6.89
C PRO A 38 22.03 -9.80 -6.12
N THR A 39 21.80 -11.00 -6.65
CA THR A 39 20.95 -12.13 -6.25
C THR A 39 21.28 -12.73 -4.89
N ILE A 40 20.23 -13.08 -4.13
CA ILE A 40 20.27 -14.07 -3.04
C ILE A 40 19.03 -14.99 -3.18
N PRO A 41 19.20 -16.32 -3.32
CA PRO A 41 18.08 -17.26 -3.43
C PRO A 41 17.77 -17.90 -2.07
N VAL A 42 16.52 -17.87 -1.59
CA VAL A 42 16.08 -18.75 -0.48
C VAL A 42 14.61 -19.15 -0.61
N ALA A 43 14.44 -20.47 -0.70
CA ALA A 43 13.36 -21.36 -0.23
C ALA A 43 11.95 -21.30 -0.84
N GLU A 44 11.68 -22.33 -1.67
CA GLU A 44 10.39 -23.01 -1.80
C GLU A 44 9.80 -23.38 -0.43
N VAL A 45 8.53 -23.08 -0.24
CA VAL A 45 7.69 -23.75 0.75
C VAL A 45 6.50 -24.34 -0.01
N VAL A 46 6.62 -25.64 -0.27
CA VAL A 46 5.56 -26.53 -0.72
C VAL A 46 4.64 -26.79 0.46
N VAL A 47 3.34 -26.48 0.32
CA VAL A 47 2.31 -27.02 1.21
C VAL A 47 1.27 -27.73 0.36
N ALA A 48 1.38 -29.05 0.36
CA ALA A 48 0.30 -29.95 -0.03
C ALA A 48 -0.77 -29.95 1.06
N SER A 49 -2.05 -29.97 0.68
CA SER A 49 -3.13 -30.28 1.60
C SER A 49 -4.16 -31.21 0.96
N ALA A 50 -4.06 -32.46 1.42
CA ALA A 50 -5.04 -33.53 1.59
C ALA A 50 -6.38 -33.45 0.85
N ALA A 51 -6.58 -34.48 0.03
CA ALA A 51 -7.87 -35.06 -0.32
C ALA A 51 -8.53 -35.68 0.91
N THR A 52 -9.85 -35.55 1.01
CA THR A 52 -10.69 -36.26 1.99
C THR A 52 -11.57 -37.28 1.29
N ASP A 53 -11.40 -38.54 1.71
CA ASP A 53 -12.27 -39.69 1.48
C ASP A 53 -13.63 -39.54 2.19
N SER A 54 -14.68 -40.12 1.59
CA SER A 54 -15.93 -40.56 2.26
C SER A 54 -16.72 -41.44 1.27
N VAL A 55 -16.67 -42.77 1.32
CA VAL A 55 -17.42 -43.72 2.19
C VAL A 55 -18.82 -44.10 1.67
N ALA A 56 -19.07 -45.42 1.70
CA ALA A 56 -20.33 -46.20 1.64
C ALA A 56 -20.82 -46.62 0.24
N ASP A 57 -21.38 -47.81 -0.04
CA ASP A 57 -21.50 -49.14 0.61
C ASP A 57 -22.28 -50.01 -0.42
N PRO A 58 -21.82 -51.19 -0.89
CA PRO A 58 -22.64 -52.04 -1.77
C PRO A 58 -23.24 -53.21 -0.98
N GLY A 59 -24.45 -53.02 -0.46
CA GLY A 59 -25.19 -54.05 0.27
C GLY A 59 -26.65 -54.15 -0.14
N ALA A 60 -26.97 -55.03 -1.10
CA ALA A 60 -28.32 -55.58 -1.24
C ALA A 60 -28.26 -56.95 -1.94
N VAL A 61 -28.22 -57.98 -1.10
CA VAL A 61 -28.46 -59.39 -1.45
C VAL A 61 -29.97 -59.58 -1.53
N CYS A 62 -30.49 -60.06 -2.67
CA CYS A 62 -31.85 -60.58 -2.78
C CYS A 62 -31.81 -62.13 -2.75
N PRO A 63 -32.66 -62.80 -1.96
CA PRO A 63 -32.76 -64.26 -1.92
C PRO A 63 -33.52 -64.84 -3.13
N PRO A 64 -33.32 -66.13 -3.47
CA PRO A 64 -34.07 -66.80 -4.53
C PRO A 64 -35.46 -67.23 -4.03
N THR A 65 -36.50 -66.90 -4.79
CA THR A 65 -37.84 -67.48 -4.64
C THR A 65 -38.10 -68.47 -5.76
N ASP A 66 -38.29 -69.73 -5.36
CA ASP A 66 -38.75 -70.85 -6.17
C ASP A 66 -40.21 -70.68 -6.63
N GLY A 67 -40.47 -71.15 -7.85
CA GLY A 67 -41.71 -71.84 -8.20
C GLY A 67 -42.97 -71.00 -8.43
N CYS A 68 -43.26 -70.69 -9.70
CA CYS A 68 -44.64 -70.54 -10.15
C CYS A 68 -44.84 -71.12 -11.57
N PRO A 69 -45.91 -71.91 -11.80
CA PRO A 69 -46.19 -72.60 -13.05
C PRO A 69 -46.67 -71.67 -14.18
N ALA A 70 -46.45 -72.13 -15.41
CA ALA A 70 -46.63 -71.41 -16.66
C ALA A 70 -48.00 -70.71 -16.83
N CYS A 71 -47.94 -69.38 -16.98
CA CYS A 71 -48.99 -68.59 -17.60
C CYS A 71 -48.71 -68.44 -19.10
N PRO A 72 -49.75 -68.42 -19.96
CA PRO A 72 -49.61 -68.26 -21.40
C PRO A 72 -49.04 -66.88 -21.75
N GLN A 73 -47.99 -66.85 -22.58
CA GLN A 73 -47.30 -65.62 -22.95
C GLN A 73 -48.17 -64.72 -23.85
N PRO A 74 -48.43 -63.45 -23.46
CA PRO A 74 -48.76 -62.43 -24.43
C PRO A 74 -47.51 -62.11 -25.26
N GLN A 75 -47.67 -61.90 -26.56
CA GLN A 75 -46.57 -61.54 -27.47
C GLN A 75 -45.94 -60.22 -27.01
N ILE A 76 -44.78 -60.31 -26.35
CA ILE A 76 -43.95 -59.15 -26.02
C ILE A 76 -43.24 -58.77 -27.31
N VAL A 77 -43.63 -57.64 -27.87
CA VAL A 77 -42.88 -56.96 -28.92
C VAL A 77 -41.57 -56.49 -28.28
N CYS A 78 -40.47 -57.18 -28.55
CA CYS A 78 -39.14 -56.76 -28.14
C CYS A 78 -38.75 -55.51 -28.95
N VAL A 79 -38.96 -54.32 -28.37
CA VAL A 79 -38.30 -53.10 -28.85
C VAL A 79 -36.85 -53.18 -28.38
N SER A 80 -35.91 -53.03 -29.30
CA SER A 80 -34.48 -53.02 -28.99
C SER A 80 -34.16 -51.86 -28.04
N PRO A 81 -33.38 -52.05 -26.95
CA PRO A 81 -33.02 -50.98 -26.03
C PRO A 81 -32.30 -49.79 -26.70
N SER A 82 -31.75 -50.02 -27.89
CA SER A 82 -31.05 -49.02 -28.70
C SER A 82 -31.97 -48.04 -29.43
N ASP A 83 -33.29 -48.29 -29.47
CA ASP A 83 -34.27 -47.44 -30.16
C ASP A 83 -35.05 -46.51 -29.20
N LEU A 84 -34.70 -46.51 -27.91
CA LEU A 84 -35.21 -45.52 -26.96
C LEU A 84 -34.48 -44.19 -27.18
N PRO A 85 -35.21 -43.07 -27.41
CA PRO A 85 -34.57 -41.76 -27.45
C PRO A 85 -33.84 -41.53 -26.12
N PRO A 86 -32.64 -40.92 -26.14
CA PRO A 86 -31.90 -40.67 -24.92
C PRO A 86 -32.79 -39.92 -23.93
N ASP A 87 -32.91 -40.46 -22.71
CA ASP A 87 -33.68 -39.81 -21.66
C ASP A 87 -33.22 -38.35 -21.55
N PRO A 88 -34.14 -37.38 -21.52
CA PRO A 88 -33.77 -35.99 -21.33
C PRO A 88 -32.96 -35.90 -20.02
N PRO A 89 -31.82 -35.17 -20.03
CA PRO A 89 -31.01 -35.04 -18.82
C PRO A 89 -31.93 -34.58 -17.69
N PRO A 90 -31.82 -35.17 -16.49
CA PRO A 90 -32.71 -34.85 -15.38
C PRO A 90 -32.69 -33.34 -15.20
N ASP A 91 -33.86 -32.71 -15.41
CA ASP A 91 -34.00 -31.26 -15.33
C ASP A 91 -33.50 -30.83 -13.96
N GLU A 92 -32.32 -30.20 -13.91
CA GLU A 92 -31.83 -29.64 -12.66
C GLU A 92 -32.93 -28.72 -12.11
N PRO A 93 -33.32 -28.87 -10.83
CA PRO A 93 -34.40 -28.08 -10.28
C PRO A 93 -34.13 -26.60 -10.53
N VAL A 94 -35.11 -25.87 -11.07
CA VAL A 94 -34.96 -24.47 -11.50
C VAL A 94 -34.35 -23.59 -10.39
N TRP A 95 -34.66 -23.87 -9.12
CA TRP A 95 -34.08 -23.22 -7.95
C TRP A 95 -32.57 -23.43 -7.78
N ALA A 96 -31.99 -24.56 -8.21
CA ALA A 96 -30.55 -24.79 -8.18
C ALA A 96 -29.81 -23.93 -9.21
N ARG A 97 -30.44 -23.64 -10.36
CA ARG A 97 -29.89 -22.76 -11.39
C ARG A 97 -29.91 -21.30 -10.93
N TRP A 98 -31.06 -20.84 -10.40
CA TRP A 98 -31.21 -19.47 -9.87
C TRP A 98 -30.39 -19.23 -8.61
N GLY A 99 -30.21 -20.24 -7.75
CA GLY A 99 -29.40 -20.14 -6.53
C GLY A 99 -27.92 -19.93 -6.81
N LYS A 100 -27.36 -20.59 -7.84
CA LYS A 100 -25.96 -20.42 -8.25
C LYS A 100 -25.71 -19.01 -8.81
N ASP A 101 -26.59 -18.51 -9.66
CA ASP A 101 -26.45 -17.18 -10.28
C ASP A 101 -26.66 -16.04 -9.26
N ALA A 102 -27.64 -16.18 -8.35
CA ALA A 102 -27.90 -15.21 -7.30
C ALA A 102 -26.78 -15.17 -6.25
N ALA A 103 -26.24 -16.32 -5.86
CA ALA A 103 -25.10 -16.39 -4.93
C ALA A 103 -23.84 -15.76 -5.54
N GLY A 104 -23.56 -16.02 -6.82
CA GLY A 104 -22.46 -15.39 -7.55
C GLY A 104 -22.61 -13.87 -7.65
N ALA A 105 -23.83 -13.39 -7.96
CA ALA A 105 -24.12 -11.95 -8.01
C ALA A 105 -23.94 -11.27 -6.64
N LEU A 106 -24.45 -11.87 -5.56
CA LEU A 106 -24.29 -11.36 -4.20
C LEU A 106 -22.82 -11.32 -3.76
N LEU A 107 -22.06 -12.38 -4.02
CA LEU A 107 -20.62 -12.42 -3.76
C LEU A 107 -19.87 -11.35 -4.56
N GLY A 108 -20.24 -11.14 -5.82
CA GLY A 108 -19.68 -10.10 -6.66
C GLY A 108 -19.94 -8.69 -6.12
N ILE A 109 -21.17 -8.42 -5.64
CA ILE A 109 -21.54 -7.13 -5.01
C ILE A 109 -20.74 -6.91 -3.72
N LEU A 110 -20.64 -7.93 -2.86
CA LEU A 110 -19.89 -7.86 -1.61
C LEU A 110 -18.41 -7.60 -1.88
N PHE A 111 -17.81 -8.35 -2.81
CA PHE A 111 -16.42 -8.16 -3.21
C PHE A 111 -16.18 -6.77 -3.82
N GLY A 112 -17.08 -6.30 -4.69
CA GLY A 112 -17.01 -4.96 -5.26
C GLY A 112 -17.06 -3.85 -4.21
N THR A 113 -17.90 -4.02 -3.18
CA THR A 113 -18.01 -3.06 -2.08
C THR A 113 -16.76 -3.07 -1.19
N LEU A 114 -16.25 -4.25 -0.85
CA LEU A 114 -15.00 -4.39 -0.09
C LEU A 114 -13.80 -3.81 -0.85
N LEU A 115 -13.70 -4.07 -2.16
CA LEU A 115 -12.66 -3.53 -3.01
C LEU A 115 -12.76 -2.01 -3.13
N SER A 116 -13.97 -1.46 -3.31
CA SER A 116 -14.19 -0.01 -3.34
C SER A 116 -13.77 0.65 -2.04
N LEU A 117 -14.16 0.08 -0.89
CA LEU A 117 -13.78 0.58 0.43
C LEU A 117 -12.26 0.57 0.59
N TYR A 118 -11.62 -0.53 0.21
CA TYR A 118 -10.17 -0.69 0.32
C TYR A 118 -9.42 0.33 -0.55
N VAL A 119 -9.83 0.52 -1.81
CA VAL A 119 -9.25 1.51 -2.71
C VAL A 119 -9.38 2.92 -2.14
N THR A 120 -10.53 3.29 -1.55
CA THR A 120 -10.70 4.59 -0.89
C THR A 120 -9.69 4.79 0.26
N VAL A 121 -9.45 3.76 1.08
CA VAL A 121 -8.46 3.83 2.17
C VAL A 121 -7.04 4.04 1.61
N VAL A 122 -6.67 3.33 0.54
CA VAL A 122 -5.35 3.48 -0.09
C VAL A 122 -5.17 4.90 -0.66
N PHE A 123 -6.19 5.44 -1.32
CA PHE A 123 -6.16 6.82 -1.83
C PHE A 123 -6.03 7.85 -0.72
N ASP A 124 -6.74 7.68 0.39
CA ASP A 124 -6.66 8.59 1.53
C ASP A 124 -5.23 8.60 2.12
N ARG A 125 -4.58 7.44 2.24
CA ARG A 125 -3.19 7.35 2.70
C ARG A 125 -2.21 8.01 1.73
N TYR A 126 -2.37 7.75 0.44
CA TYR A 126 -1.53 8.39 -0.58
C TYR A 126 -1.70 9.92 -0.55
N ARG A 127 -2.93 10.41 -0.38
CA ARG A 127 -3.24 11.83 -0.25
C ARG A 127 -2.54 12.44 0.97
N ARG A 128 -2.67 11.83 2.15
CA ARG A 128 -2.00 12.28 3.39
C ARG A 128 -0.48 12.32 3.26
N PHE A 129 0.10 11.31 2.59
CA PHE A 129 1.53 11.29 2.28
C PHE A 129 1.93 12.50 1.43
N ARG A 130 1.21 12.77 0.34
CA ARG A 130 1.50 13.92 -0.53
C ARG A 130 1.31 15.26 0.18
N GLU A 131 0.21 15.43 0.92
CA GLU A 131 -0.04 16.65 1.71
C GLU A 131 1.07 16.88 2.72
N THR A 132 1.55 15.82 3.39
CA THR A 132 2.69 15.90 4.30
C THR A 132 3.97 16.39 3.62
N LEU A 133 4.28 15.89 2.42
CA LEU A 133 5.45 16.35 1.67
C LEU A 133 5.31 17.80 1.20
N ILE A 134 4.13 18.19 0.75
CA ILE A 134 3.84 19.57 0.33
C ILE A 134 3.99 20.53 1.52
N ASP A 135 3.46 20.17 2.70
CA ASP A 135 3.59 20.96 3.91
C ASP A 135 5.06 21.17 4.30
N ILE A 136 5.87 20.11 4.20
CA ILE A 136 7.32 20.18 4.47
C ILE A 136 8.00 21.13 3.47
N ALA A 137 7.71 20.99 2.17
CA ALA A 137 8.28 21.83 1.13
C ALA A 137 7.86 23.31 1.28
N GLN A 138 6.60 23.58 1.62
CA GLN A 138 6.10 24.95 1.84
C GLN A 138 6.70 25.59 3.09
N ALA A 139 6.79 24.84 4.19
CA ALA A 139 7.41 25.33 5.43
C ALA A 139 8.88 25.68 5.23
N ARG A 140 9.58 25.02 4.29
CA ARG A 140 10.95 25.37 3.91
C ARG A 140 11.05 26.72 3.22
N LEU A 141 10.24 26.98 2.19
CA LEU A 141 10.27 28.24 1.43
C LEU A 141 10.06 29.46 2.33
N HIS A 142 9.30 29.29 3.41
CA HIS A 142 9.08 30.33 4.40
C HIS A 142 10.27 30.59 5.34
N ASN A 143 11.20 29.63 5.43
CA ASN A 143 12.35 29.64 6.34
C ASN A 143 13.71 29.79 5.62
N ASP A 144 13.73 29.96 4.29
CA ASP A 144 14.98 30.13 3.52
C ASP A 144 15.70 31.47 3.79
N ALA A 145 15.13 32.37 4.60
CA ALA A 145 15.79 33.59 5.07
C ALA A 145 16.81 33.28 6.19
N TYR A 146 17.86 32.53 5.87
CA TYR A 146 18.98 32.33 6.78
C TYR A 146 19.79 33.62 6.93
N PRO A 147 20.44 33.82 8.09
CA PRO A 147 20.99 35.12 8.44
C PRO A 147 22.20 35.41 7.55
N THR A 148 22.15 36.55 6.89
CA THR A 148 23.26 37.11 6.11
C THR A 148 24.15 38.04 6.93
N ALA A 149 23.69 38.41 8.13
CA ALA A 149 24.39 39.25 9.08
C ALA A 149 24.17 38.76 10.51
N ALA A 150 25.02 39.22 11.43
CA ALA A 150 24.88 38.94 12.87
C ALA A 150 23.64 39.60 13.51
N THR A 151 22.97 40.52 12.80
CA THR A 151 21.70 41.11 13.21
C THR A 151 20.54 40.19 12.83
N GLY A 152 19.58 40.00 13.73
CA GLY A 152 18.40 39.17 13.46
C GLY A 152 18.63 37.65 13.57
N LEU A 153 19.68 37.20 14.26
CA LEU A 153 19.92 35.77 14.49
C LEU A 153 18.84 35.09 15.35
N GLN A 154 18.26 35.80 16.32
CA GLN A 154 17.23 35.27 17.22
C GLN A 154 15.98 34.75 16.47
N PRO A 155 15.30 35.55 15.62
CA PRO A 155 14.12 35.07 14.89
C PRO A 155 14.46 33.90 13.94
N VAL A 156 15.66 33.87 13.37
CA VAL A 156 16.09 32.74 12.51
C VAL A 156 16.25 31.47 13.34
N ARG A 157 16.90 31.55 14.52
CA ARG A 157 17.01 30.40 15.43
C ARG A 157 15.63 29.87 15.80
N ASP A 158 14.72 30.75 16.18
CA ASP A 158 13.37 30.37 16.59
C ASP A 158 12.57 29.74 15.44
N ALA A 159 12.73 30.27 14.22
CA ALA A 159 12.15 29.70 13.01
C ALA A 159 12.73 28.30 12.70
N ALA A 160 14.04 28.11 12.83
CA ALA A 160 14.69 26.81 12.64
C ALA A 160 14.19 25.76 13.66
N LEU A 161 14.00 26.14 14.92
CA LEU A 161 13.42 25.27 15.95
C LEU A 161 11.95 24.96 15.68
N ALA A 162 11.15 25.95 15.27
CA ALA A 162 9.75 25.74 14.91
C ALA A 162 9.62 24.78 13.70
N TYR A 163 10.52 24.92 12.73
CA TYR A 163 10.61 24.01 11.58
C TYR A 163 11.00 22.59 12.01
N ALA A 164 11.99 22.44 12.89
CA ALA A 164 12.36 21.13 13.44
C ALA A 164 11.17 20.43 14.13
N GLN A 165 10.41 21.17 14.95
CA GLN A 165 9.20 20.63 15.60
C GLN A 165 8.10 20.25 14.60
N LEU A 166 7.95 21.01 13.52
CA LEU A 166 7.05 20.64 12.41
C LEU A 166 7.51 19.33 11.77
N LEU A 167 8.79 19.22 11.43
CA LEU A 167 9.35 18.02 10.81
C LEU A 167 9.22 16.80 11.72
N GLU A 168 9.44 16.94 13.02
CA GLU A 168 9.21 15.86 13.98
C GLU A 168 7.77 15.39 13.95
N ARG A 169 6.79 16.30 14.03
CA ARG A 169 5.38 15.89 13.97
C ARG A 169 5.07 15.13 12.68
N LYS A 170 5.58 15.60 11.54
CA LYS A 170 5.40 14.94 10.24
C LYS A 170 6.14 13.59 10.15
N GLN A 171 7.33 13.49 10.74
CA GLN A 171 8.07 12.23 10.85
C GLN A 171 7.24 11.18 11.59
N TRP A 172 6.60 11.56 12.70
CA TRP A 172 5.76 10.64 13.48
C TRP A 172 4.51 10.21 12.71
N THR A 173 3.91 11.11 11.92
CA THR A 173 2.81 10.76 11.01
C THR A 173 3.25 9.73 9.97
N LEU A 174 4.38 9.97 9.31
CA LEU A 174 4.93 9.04 8.31
C LEU A 174 5.30 7.68 8.92
N ASP A 175 5.88 7.66 10.12
CA ASP A 175 6.19 6.44 10.88
C ASP A 175 4.91 5.64 11.18
N ALA A 176 3.85 6.31 11.64
CA ALA A 176 2.57 5.69 11.97
C ALA A 176 1.87 5.11 10.72
N ASP A 177 1.97 5.81 9.59
CA ASP A 177 1.48 5.36 8.29
C ASP A 177 2.36 4.23 7.69
N GLY A 178 3.53 3.97 8.27
CA GLY A 178 4.43 2.89 7.89
C GLY A 178 5.45 3.27 6.80
N HIS A 179 5.54 4.56 6.44
CA HIS A 179 6.50 5.09 5.48
C HIS A 179 7.89 5.30 6.13
N LEU A 180 8.52 4.22 6.57
CA LEU A 180 9.74 4.26 7.39
C LEU A 180 10.93 4.95 6.70
N ASP A 181 11.10 4.74 5.39
CA ASP A 181 12.18 5.39 4.64
C ASP A 181 11.94 6.90 4.50
N ALA A 182 10.70 7.30 4.23
CA ALA A 182 10.31 8.70 4.18
C ALA A 182 10.52 9.39 5.54
N ALA A 183 10.10 8.73 6.62
CA ALA A 183 10.28 9.21 7.97
C ALA A 183 11.78 9.33 8.35
N ALA A 184 12.62 8.38 7.91
CA ALA A 184 14.06 8.45 8.13
C ALA A 184 14.69 9.67 7.43
N GLU A 185 14.30 9.94 6.19
CA GLU A 185 14.75 11.12 5.45
C GLU A 185 14.28 12.43 6.11
N VAL A 186 13.01 12.51 6.55
CA VAL A 186 12.51 13.65 7.35
C VAL A 186 13.27 13.79 8.66
N GLY A 187 13.70 12.69 9.26
CA GLY A 187 14.58 12.67 10.43
C GLY A 187 15.92 13.37 10.18
N LYS A 188 16.52 13.21 8.99
CA LYS A 188 17.74 13.95 8.61
C LYS A 188 17.47 15.45 8.52
N LEU A 189 16.36 15.86 7.90
CA LEU A 189 15.98 17.26 7.81
C LEU A 189 15.76 17.88 9.20
N THR A 190 15.18 17.09 10.11
CA THR A 190 14.95 17.48 11.51
C THR A 190 16.28 17.71 12.22
N ALA A 191 17.23 16.77 12.09
CA ALA A 191 18.57 16.89 12.66
C ALA A 191 19.28 18.13 12.10
N PHE A 192 19.20 18.36 10.79
CA PHE A 192 19.74 19.56 10.15
C PHE A 192 19.18 20.85 10.74
N ALA A 193 17.86 20.95 10.88
CA ALA A 193 17.21 22.15 11.42
C ALA A 193 17.63 22.42 12.88
N ARG A 194 17.69 21.38 13.71
CA ARG A 194 18.16 21.48 15.11
C ARG A 194 19.63 21.88 15.20
N LEU A 195 20.51 21.24 14.42
CA LEU A 195 21.95 21.55 14.43
C LEU A 195 22.21 22.96 13.88
N SER A 196 21.43 23.40 12.89
CA SER A 196 21.49 24.78 12.39
C SER A 196 21.11 25.78 13.48
N ALA A 197 20.05 25.51 14.24
CA ALA A 197 19.64 26.34 15.37
C ALA A 197 20.75 26.42 16.45
N LEU A 198 21.41 25.30 16.76
CA LEU A 198 22.55 25.27 17.69
C LEU A 198 23.75 26.08 17.18
N CYS A 199 24.06 26.01 15.88
CA CYS A 199 25.09 26.85 15.28
C CYS A 199 24.78 28.35 15.42
N ILE A 200 23.52 28.74 15.21
CA ILE A 200 23.06 30.13 15.37
C ILE A 200 23.10 30.54 16.84
N GLU A 201 22.73 29.63 17.76
CA GLU A 201 22.81 29.86 19.21
C GLU A 201 24.25 30.06 19.68
N ASN A 202 25.20 29.27 19.20
CA ASN A 202 26.63 29.49 19.47
C ASN A 202 27.08 30.87 18.99
N LEU A 203 26.62 31.32 17.82
CA LEU A 203 26.93 32.66 17.31
C LEU A 203 26.33 33.77 18.19
N LEU A 204 25.08 33.59 18.66
CA LEU A 204 24.41 34.51 19.59
C LEU A 204 25.11 34.61 20.94
N LEU A 205 25.64 33.49 21.44
CA LEU A 205 26.36 33.40 22.71
C LEU A 205 27.84 33.82 22.60
N GLY A 206 28.33 34.11 21.39
CA GLY A 206 29.75 34.41 21.15
C GLY A 206 30.67 33.18 21.27
N ASN A 207 30.12 31.97 21.28
CA ASN A 207 30.86 30.72 21.33
C ASN A 207 31.30 30.27 19.93
N THR A 208 32.11 31.08 19.25
CA THR A 208 32.52 30.89 17.85
C THR A 208 33.84 30.13 17.69
N ARG A 209 34.35 29.50 18.76
CA ARG A 209 35.55 28.64 18.73
C ARG A 209 36.80 29.31 18.16
N GLY A 210 36.97 30.60 18.45
CA GLY A 210 38.10 31.39 17.99
C GLY A 210 37.95 31.97 16.57
N LEU A 211 36.84 31.69 15.88
CA LEU A 211 36.49 32.39 14.64
C LEU A 211 35.88 33.75 14.97
N THR A 212 36.10 34.75 14.12
CA THR A 212 35.32 35.99 14.19
C THR A 212 33.86 35.68 13.84
N PRO A 213 32.88 36.44 14.38
CA PRO A 213 31.46 36.21 14.10
C PRO A 213 31.15 36.16 12.59
N ASP A 214 31.77 37.02 11.80
CA ASP A 214 31.61 37.06 10.34
C ASP A 214 32.20 35.81 9.67
N ALA A 215 33.39 35.37 10.09
CA ALA A 215 34.00 34.14 9.56
C ALA A 215 33.18 32.89 9.91
N TYR A 216 32.61 32.85 11.11
CA TYR A 216 31.72 31.77 11.54
C TYR A 216 30.43 31.75 10.70
N LEU A 217 29.84 32.91 10.43
CA LEU A 217 28.64 33.03 9.60
C LEU A 217 28.89 32.60 8.15
N VAL A 218 30.03 32.97 7.57
CA VAL A 218 30.44 32.52 6.23
C VAL A 218 30.65 31.01 6.20
N ALA A 219 31.33 30.44 7.19
CA ALA A 219 31.53 28.99 7.29
C ALA A 219 30.19 28.24 7.45
N PHE A 220 29.28 28.77 8.27
CA PHE A 220 27.92 28.26 8.42
C PHE A 220 27.16 28.26 7.10
N GLN A 221 27.14 29.38 6.37
CA GLN A 221 26.47 29.49 5.07
C GLN A 221 27.05 28.52 4.03
N GLY A 222 28.38 28.35 4.02
CA GLY A 222 29.06 27.40 3.15
C GLY A 222 28.58 25.96 3.36
N GLU A 223 28.60 25.50 4.62
CA GLU A 223 28.11 24.16 4.97
C GLU A 223 26.60 24.02 4.77
N TYR A 224 25.83 25.04 5.11
CA TYR A 224 24.37 25.08 4.91
C TYR A 224 24.00 24.85 3.44
N ASN A 225 24.58 25.64 2.52
CA ASN A 225 24.32 25.53 1.09
C ASN A 225 24.76 24.17 0.53
N ARG A 226 25.87 23.63 1.02
CA ARG A 226 26.38 22.31 0.64
C ARG A 226 25.41 21.20 1.05
N ILE A 227 24.94 21.22 2.30
CA ILE A 227 24.00 20.22 2.83
C ILE A 227 22.67 20.30 2.08
N ILE A 228 22.18 21.51 1.81
CA ILE A 228 20.93 21.69 1.06
C ILE A 228 21.03 21.15 -0.35
N GLY A 229 22.08 21.51 -1.08
CA GLY A 229 22.27 21.04 -2.45
C GLY A 229 22.37 19.52 -2.53
N ARG A 230 23.06 18.89 -1.55
CA ARG A 230 23.27 17.44 -1.53
C ARG A 230 22.03 16.67 -1.06
N ASP A 231 21.47 17.02 0.08
CA ASP A 231 20.50 16.17 0.78
C ASP A 231 19.06 16.64 0.56
N PHE A 232 18.82 17.95 0.54
CA PHE A 232 17.46 18.50 0.49
C PHE A 232 16.87 18.54 -0.93
N VAL A 233 17.66 18.88 -1.95
CA VAL A 233 17.16 18.84 -3.34
C VAL A 233 16.88 17.39 -3.77
N GLN A 234 17.69 16.44 -3.29
CA GLN A 234 17.51 15.03 -3.58
C GLN A 234 16.33 14.42 -2.80
N PHE A 235 16.01 14.95 -1.61
CA PHE A 235 14.88 14.53 -0.79
C PHE A 235 13.56 14.58 -1.57
N GLU A 236 13.22 15.72 -2.19
CA GLU A 236 11.96 15.90 -2.92
C GLU A 236 11.86 14.97 -4.14
N GLN A 237 12.99 14.65 -4.76
CA GLN A 237 13.05 13.80 -5.96
C GLN A 237 13.01 12.29 -5.63
N ARG A 238 13.53 11.88 -4.47
CA ARG A 238 13.68 10.47 -4.09
C ARG A 238 12.52 9.92 -3.28
N LEU A 239 11.68 10.80 -2.74
CA LEU A 239 10.56 10.41 -1.89
C LEU A 239 9.42 9.81 -2.71
N THR A 240 9.42 8.49 -2.77
CA THR A 240 8.30 7.70 -3.26
C THR A 240 7.58 7.08 -2.07
N PRO A 241 6.24 6.98 -2.12
CA PRO A 241 5.52 6.30 -1.06
C PRO A 241 5.85 4.82 -1.09
N ASP A 242 6.16 4.26 0.08
CA ASP A 242 6.30 2.81 0.24
C ASP A 242 4.96 2.13 -0.13
N ARG A 243 4.99 1.32 -1.20
CA ARG A 243 3.83 0.55 -1.68
C ARG A 243 3.31 -0.41 -0.61
N GLY A 244 4.21 -0.99 0.19
CA GLY A 244 3.83 -1.89 1.28
C GLY A 244 3.08 -1.17 2.40
N ALA A 245 3.45 0.08 2.68
CA ALA A 245 2.74 0.93 3.63
C ALA A 245 1.35 1.34 3.11
N LEU A 246 1.24 1.69 1.83
CA LEU A 246 -0.03 2.04 1.18
C LEU A 246 -1.04 0.88 1.19
N LEU A 247 -0.58 -0.33 0.85
CA LEU A 247 -1.44 -1.51 0.70
C LEU A 247 -1.73 -2.25 2.01
N ARG A 248 -1.25 -1.75 3.16
CA ARG A 248 -1.47 -2.46 4.42
C ARG A 248 -2.92 -2.30 4.87
N PRO A 249 -3.66 -3.36 5.24
CA PRO A 249 -5.07 -3.22 5.61
C PRO A 249 -5.31 -2.40 6.88
N TRP A 250 -4.35 -2.39 7.81
CA TRP A 250 -4.49 -1.73 9.11
C TRP A 250 -3.34 -0.74 9.37
N PRO A 251 -3.60 0.41 10.02
CA PRO A 251 -2.56 1.32 10.47
C PRO A 251 -1.66 0.61 11.49
N ARG A 252 -0.36 0.94 11.50
CA ARG A 252 0.53 0.41 12.54
C ARG A 252 0.24 1.15 13.85
N PRO A 253 0.17 0.44 14.99
CA PRO A 253 0.27 1.14 16.26
C PRO A 253 1.61 1.89 16.28
N PRO A 254 1.71 3.02 16.98
CA PRO A 254 2.98 3.70 17.22
C PRO A 254 3.84 2.80 18.10
N ALA A 255 4.44 1.78 17.50
CA ALA A 255 5.35 0.89 18.18
C ALA A 255 6.70 1.59 18.29
N PRO A 256 7.47 1.34 19.37
CA PRO A 256 8.89 1.65 19.41
C PRO A 256 9.62 0.71 18.46
N VAL A 257 9.30 0.76 17.17
CA VAL A 257 10.06 0.08 16.13
C VAL A 257 11.43 0.73 16.12
N ALA A 258 12.47 -0.06 15.85
CA ALA A 258 13.78 0.43 15.47
C ALA A 258 13.59 1.49 14.38
N ARG A 259 13.50 2.77 14.78
CA ARG A 259 13.49 3.88 13.84
C ARG A 259 14.74 3.70 13.03
N LYS A 260 14.60 3.79 11.72
CA LYS A 260 15.76 3.88 10.84
C LYS A 260 16.40 5.23 11.12
N VAL A 261 17.27 5.27 12.12
CA VAL A 261 18.06 6.43 12.46
C VAL A 261 19.22 6.43 11.49
N VAL A 262 19.21 7.38 10.56
CA VAL A 262 20.38 7.63 9.73
C VAL A 262 21.25 8.61 10.51
N PRO A 263 22.43 8.20 11.00
CA PRO A 263 23.34 9.13 11.65
C PRO A 263 23.75 10.19 10.62
N VAL A 264 23.79 11.45 11.05
CA VAL A 264 24.18 12.54 10.15
C VAL A 264 25.17 13.45 10.83
N ASP A 265 26.26 13.69 10.11
CA ASP A 265 27.39 14.50 10.51
C ASP A 265 27.28 15.90 9.89
N TYR A 266 26.32 16.69 10.36
CA TYR A 266 26.13 18.07 9.91
C TYR A 266 26.85 19.06 10.82
N PHE A 267 27.50 20.05 10.21
CA PHE A 267 28.18 21.13 10.91
C PHE A 267 29.28 20.66 11.90
N ASN A 268 29.88 19.48 11.71
CA ASN A 268 30.92 18.96 12.60
C ASN A 268 32.09 19.94 12.80
N LEU A 269 32.43 20.74 11.77
CA LEU A 269 33.46 21.77 11.86
C LEU A 269 33.09 22.95 12.77
N LEU A 270 31.79 23.21 12.94
CA LEU A 270 31.25 24.31 13.76
C LEU A 270 30.84 23.84 15.16
N LEU A 271 30.49 22.57 15.32
CA LEU A 271 29.93 21.98 16.55
C LEU A 271 30.85 20.99 17.29
N GLY A 272 31.87 20.38 16.67
CA GLY A 272 32.82 19.42 17.28
C GLY A 272 34.08 20.01 17.88
#